data_AF-A0A914T2N3-F1
#
_entry.id   AF-A0A914T2N3-F1
#
_cell.length_a   1.000
_cell.length_b   1.000
_cell.length_c   1.000
_cell.angle_alpha   90.00
_cell.angle_beta   90.00
_cell.angle_gamma   90.00
#
_symmetry.space_group_name_H-M   'P 1'
#
loop_
_entity.id
_entity.type
_entity.pdbx_description
1 polymer ?
#
loop_
_entity_poly.entity_id
_entity_poly.type
_entity_poly.pdbx_seq_one_letter_code
_entity_poly.pdbx_strand_id
1 'polypeptide(L)' 'MFLILFSLSFFILSCHGAYFSQFSMREPDRDPCYDSSGRPIRCVPDFINAAFGKPVIASSTCGMNGLSK' A
#
# COMPACT_ATOMS: atom_id res chain seq x y z
N MET A 1 -8.47 -18.96 24.94
CA MET A 1 -9.42 -18.09 24.19
C MET A 1 -8.91 -16.65 24.09
N PHE A 2 -8.68 -15.94 25.21
CA PHE A 2 -8.16 -14.56 25.20
C PHE A 2 -6.78 -14.38 24.50
N LEU A 3 -5.84 -15.30 24.68
CA LEU A 3 -4.53 -15.25 24.02
C LEU A 3 -4.62 -15.41 22.49
N ILE A 4 -5.55 -16.21 22.01
CA ILE A 4 -5.79 -16.43 20.57
C ILE A 4 -6.45 -15.19 19.96
N LEU A 5 -7.37 -14.55 20.68
CA LEU A 5 -7.97 -13.28 20.26
C LEU A 5 -6.95 -12.15 20.21
N PHE A 6 -6.04 -12.08 21.19
CA PHE A 6 -4.98 -11.08 21.23
C PHE A 6 -3.96 -11.26 20.09
N SER A 7 -3.56 -12.50 19.81
CA SER A 7 -2.66 -12.79 18.69
C SER A 7 -3.31 -12.49 17.34
N LEU A 8 -4.56 -12.89 17.13
CA LEU A 8 -5.33 -12.55 15.92
C LEU A 8 -5.45 -11.04 15.73
N SER A 9 -5.75 -10.28 16.79
CA SER A 9 -5.84 -8.82 16.74
C SER A 9 -4.50 -8.17 16.34
N PHE A 10 -3.39 -8.64 16.92
CA PHE A 10 -2.05 -8.13 16.60
C PHE A 10 -1.62 -8.45 15.15
N PHE A 11 -1.97 -9.63 14.65
CA PHE A 11 -1.75 -10.02 13.26
C PHE A 11 -2.54 -9.16 12.26
N ILE A 12 -3.82 -8.87 12.55
CA ILE A 12 -4.66 -8.02 11.70
C ILE A 12 -4.12 -6.58 11.64
N LEU A 13 -3.67 -6.04 12.78
CA LEU A 13 -3.09 -4.68 12.85
C LEU A 13 -1.80 -4.56 12.02
N SER A 14 -0.95 -5.58 12.04
CA SER A 14 0.30 -5.61 11.28
C SER A 14 0.09 -5.69 9.76
N CYS A 15 -1.00 -6.34 9.32
CA CYS A 15 -1.32 -6.49 7.90
C CYS A 15 -1.81 -5.19 7.25
N HIS A 16 -2.51 -4.33 8.00
CA HIS A 16 -3.14 -3.12 7.46
C HIS A 16 -2.14 -2.03 7.00
N GLY A 17 -0.96 -1.94 7.65
CA GLY A 17 -0.02 -0.83 7.43
C GLY A 17 0.71 -0.85 6.08
N ALA A 18 0.86 -2.03 5.46
CA ALA A 18 1.66 -2.15 4.23
C ALA A 18 0.86 -1.91 2.95
N TYR A 19 -0.44 -2.24 2.94
CA TYR A 19 -1.25 -2.27 1.72
C TYR A 19 -1.86 -0.92 1.35
N PHE A 20 -2.27 -0.12 2.34
CA PHE A 20 -3.03 1.12 2.09
C PHE A 20 -2.19 2.39 1.98
N SER A 21 -0.87 2.32 2.19
CA SER A 21 -0.03 3.52 2.25
C SER A 21 0.18 4.24 0.91
N GLN A 22 -0.48 3.81 -0.17
CA GLN A 22 -0.19 4.25 -1.54
C GLN A 22 -1.36 4.96 -2.21
N PHE A 23 -2.59 4.67 -1.76
CA PHE A 23 -3.74 5.44 -2.21
C PHE A 23 -3.73 6.80 -1.52
N SER A 24 -4.03 7.86 -2.26
CA SER A 24 -4.31 9.15 -1.68
C SER A 24 -5.43 8.96 -0.65
N MET A 25 -5.16 9.20 0.64
CA MET A 25 -6.21 9.22 1.67
C MET A 25 -7.14 10.43 1.50
N ARG A 26 -6.93 11.24 0.45
CA ARG A 26 -7.83 12.34 0.11
C ARG A 26 -9.13 11.75 -0.41
N GLU A 27 -10.12 11.76 0.45
CA GLU A 27 -11.48 11.38 0.09
C GLU A 27 -12.00 12.34 -0.99
N PRO A 28 -12.45 11.82 -2.14
CA PRO A 28 -13.06 12.66 -3.16
C PRO A 28 -14.40 13.19 -2.64
N ASP A 29 -14.71 14.45 -2.99
CA ASP A 29 -15.96 15.12 -2.58
C ASP A 29 -17.24 14.37 -3.04
N ARG A 30 -17.10 13.51 -4.06
CA ARG A 30 -18.14 12.63 -4.59
C ARG A 30 -17.52 11.31 -5.06
N ASP A 31 -18.31 10.24 -5.05
CA ASP A 31 -17.87 8.94 -5.56
C ASP A 31 -17.54 9.04 -7.07
N PRO A 32 -16.28 8.81 -7.48
CA PRO A 32 -15.87 8.91 -8.88
C PRO A 32 -16.41 7.76 -9.76
N CYS A 33 -17.01 6.72 -9.16
CA CYS A 33 -17.61 5.60 -9.88
C CYS A 33 -19.04 5.88 -10.36
N TYR A 34 -19.60 7.07 -10.09
CA TYR A 34 -20.92 7.48 -10.56
C TYR A 34 -20.89 8.85 -11.26
N ASP A 35 -21.70 9.00 -12.31
CA ASP A 35 -21.90 10.31 -12.96
C ASP A 35 -22.86 11.21 -12.16
N SER A 36 -23.07 12.46 -12.63
CA SER A 36 -23.95 13.41 -11.96
C SER A 36 -25.43 13.01 -11.95
N SER A 37 -25.82 12.04 -12.78
CA SER A 37 -27.18 11.47 -12.82
C SER A 37 -27.31 10.20 -11.99
N GLY A 38 -26.23 9.75 -11.32
CA GLY A 38 -26.20 8.54 -10.51
C GLY A 38 -26.01 7.25 -11.29
N ARG A 39 -25.62 7.31 -12.57
CA ARG A 39 -25.33 6.09 -13.34
C ARG A 39 -23.91 5.61 -13.05
N PRO A 40 -23.69 4.29 -12.91
CA PRO A 40 -22.36 3.75 -12.68
C PRO A 40 -21.49 3.94 -13.92
N ILE A 41 -20.25 4.37 -13.70
CA ILE A 41 -19.21 4.55 -14.71
C ILE A 41 -17.93 3.80 -14.29
N ARG A 42 -17.03 3.56 -15.25
CA ARG A 42 -15.72 2.98 -14.94
C ARG A 42 -14.87 4.00 -14.21
N CYS A 43 -14.58 3.75 -12.94
CA CYS A 43 -13.58 4.47 -12.17
C CYS A 43 -12.21 3.78 -12.28
N VAL A 44 -11.15 4.59 -12.27
CA VAL A 44 -9.76 4.14 -12.25
C VAL A 44 -9.05 4.98 -11.18
N PRO A 45 -8.26 4.36 -10.28
CA PRO A 45 -7.51 5.11 -9.28
C PRO A 45 -6.45 6.02 -9.92
N ASP A 46 -5.96 6.97 -9.12
CA ASP A 46 -4.91 7.89 -9.56
C ASP A 46 -3.64 7.16 -9.99
N PHE A 47 -2.93 7.76 -10.95
CA PHE A 47 -1.63 7.28 -11.38
C PHE A 47 -0.57 7.59 -10.32
N ILE A 48 -0.02 6.54 -9.70
CA ILE A 48 0.99 6.65 -8.64
C ILE A 48 2.23 5.81 -8.95
N ASN A 49 3.36 6.15 -8.33
CA ASN A 49 4.50 5.25 -8.25
C ASN A 49 4.33 4.28 -7.08
N ALA A 50 3.89 3.06 -7.37
CA ALA A 50 3.71 2.00 -6.37
C ALA A 50 5.02 1.52 -5.72
N ALA A 51 6.19 1.95 -6.17
CA ALA A 51 7.47 1.62 -5.54
C ALA A 51 7.98 2.73 -4.60
N PHE A 52 7.40 3.93 -4.64
CA PHE A 52 7.93 5.06 -3.89
C PHE A 52 7.87 4.82 -2.37
N GLY A 53 9.01 4.99 -1.70
CA GLY A 53 9.14 4.80 -0.25
C GLY A 53 9.01 3.34 0.22
N LYS A 54 8.87 2.37 -0.68
CA LYS A 54 8.83 0.95 -0.33
C LYS A 54 10.25 0.36 -0.32
N PRO A 55 10.59 -0.51 0.65
CA PRO A 55 11.88 -1.20 0.64
C PRO A 55 11.96 -2.15 -0.55
N VAL A 56 13.10 -2.13 -1.26
CA VAL A 56 13.38 -3.03 -2.39
C VAL A 56 14.52 -3.96 -1.99
N ILE A 57 14.34 -5.25 -2.23
CA ILE A 57 15.36 -6.27 -1.97
C ILE A 57 16.17 -6.46 -3.25
N ALA A 58 17.46 -6.19 -3.19
CA ALA A 58 18.39 -6.40 -4.29
C ALA A 58 19.19 -7.70 -4.07
N SER A 59 19.43 -8.45 -5.15
CA SER A 59 20.27 -9.66 -5.11
C SER A 59 21.76 -9.33 -5.04
N SER A 60 22.17 -8.15 -5.48
CA SER A 60 23.52 -7.63 -5.36
C SER A 60 23.49 -6.11 -5.18
N THR A 61 24.42 -5.57 -4.39
CA THR A 61 24.64 -4.12 -4.24
C THR A 61 26.13 -3.86 -4.40
N CYS A 62 26.51 -2.95 -5.29
CA CYS A 62 27.91 -2.62 -5.50
C CYS A 62 28.55 -2.04 -4.22
N GLY A 63 29.85 -2.27 -4.03
CA GLY A 63 30.59 -1.72 -2.89
C GLY A 63 30.42 -2.49 -1.57
N MET A 64 29.58 -3.52 -1.51
CA MET A 64 29.44 -4.36 -0.30
C MET A 64 30.74 -5.05 0.13
N ASN A 65 31.67 -5.30 -0.81
CA ASN A 65 32.85 -6.13 -0.57
C ASN A 65 34.17 -5.32 -0.54
N GLY A 66 34.08 -3.98 -0.50
CA GLY A 66 35.26 -3.10 -0.56
C GLY A 66 35.98 -3.13 -1.91
N LEU A 67 37.10 -2.39 -2.02
CA LEU A 67 37.94 -2.42 -3.21
C LEU A 67 38.54 -3.83 -3.34
N SER A 68 38.13 -4.58 -4.36
CA SER A 68 38.83 -5.81 -4.76
C SER A 68 40.25 -5.41 -5.15
N LYS A 69 41.20 -5.74 -4.28
CA LYS A 69 42.63 -5.48 -4.48
C LYS A 69 43.28 -6.62 -5.21
#